data_AF-A0A9D9DW40-F1
#
_entry.id   AF-A0A9D9DW40-F1
#
_cell.length_a   1.000
_cell.length_b   1.000
_cell.length_c   1.000
_cell.angle_alpha   90.00
_cell.angle_beta   90.00
_cell.angle_gamma   90.00
#
_symmetry.space_group_name_H-M   'P 1'
#
loop_
_entity.id
_entity.type
_entity.pdbx_description
1 polymer ?
#
loop_
_entity_poly.entity_id
_entity_poly.type
_entity_poly.pdbx_seq_one_letter_code
_entity_poly.pdbx_strand_id
1 'polypeptide(L)'
;RIGQRLDARLQAGMVQEVQGLLNRGLKPEQLLYYGLEYKFITRYILGELSFEEMREQLYFAICQFAKRQRTWFRKMEREGYRIEWLDGNLSLEAKTALVLGKFPAWL
;
A
#
# COMPACT_ATOMS: atom_id res chain seq x y z
N ARG A 1 10.44 7.96 2.37
CA ARG A 1 8.98 7.92 2.05
C ARG A 1 8.27 6.63 2.48
N ILE A 2 8.60 5.45 1.95
CA ILE A 2 7.83 4.21 2.28
C ILE A 2 7.96 3.86 3.77
N GLY A 3 9.18 3.79 4.31
CA GLY A 3 9.41 3.50 5.74
C GLY A 3 8.68 4.50 6.65
N GLN A 4 8.90 5.80 6.43
CA GLN A 4 8.20 6.87 7.17
C GLN A 4 6.67 6.73 7.15
N ARG A 5 6.07 6.37 6.00
CA ARG A 5 4.62 6.13 5.91
C ARG A 5 4.19 4.90 6.69
N LEU A 6 4.96 3.81 6.63
CA LEU A 6 4.68 2.60 7.40
C LEU A 6 4.74 2.90 8.90
N ASP A 7 5.81 3.55 9.36
CA ASP A 7 6.00 3.89 10.76
C ASP A 7 4.88 4.81 11.27
N ALA A 8 4.50 5.83 10.49
CA ALA A 8 3.38 6.71 10.81
C ALA A 8 2.04 5.94 10.89
N ARG A 9 1.79 4.97 10.00
CA ARG A 9 0.56 4.15 10.07
C ARG A 9 0.56 3.21 11.28
N LEU A 10 1.70 2.62 11.61
CA LEU A 10 1.84 1.78 12.80
C LEU A 10 1.57 2.60 14.08
N GLN A 11 2.13 3.82 14.16
CA GLN A 11 1.88 4.77 15.25
C GLN A 11 0.43 5.23 15.32
N ALA A 12 -0.25 5.36 14.18
CA ALA A 12 -1.66 5.75 14.09
C ALA A 12 -2.65 4.63 14.49
N GLY A 13 -2.18 3.50 15.01
CA GLY A 13 -3.05 2.49 15.60
C GLY A 13 -3.38 1.30 14.68
N MET A 14 -2.58 1.06 13.63
CA MET A 14 -2.85 -0.02 12.68
C MET A 14 -2.87 -1.42 13.34
N VAL A 15 -2.02 -1.66 14.34
CA VAL A 15 -2.01 -2.94 15.07
C VAL A 15 -3.33 -3.13 15.82
N GLN A 16 -3.83 -2.07 16.45
CA GLN A 16 -5.07 -2.04 17.21
C GLN A 16 -6.28 -2.26 16.29
N GLU A 17 -6.24 -1.72 15.06
CA GLU A 17 -7.25 -1.99 14.03
C GLU A 17 -7.35 -3.50 13.74
N VAL A 18 -6.23 -4.16 13.44
CA VAL A 18 -6.20 -5.60 13.15
C VAL A 18 -6.60 -6.44 14.36
N GLN A 19 -6.14 -6.07 15.55
CA GLN A 19 -6.57 -6.72 16.80
C GLN A 19 -8.08 -6.58 17.00
N GLY A 20 -8.65 -5.41 16.70
CA GLY A 20 -10.09 -5.17 16.76
C GLY A 20 -10.88 -6.07 15.80
N LEU A 21 -10.36 -6.34 14.61
CA LEU A 21 -10.97 -7.27 13.66
C LEU A 21 -10.99 -8.71 14.19
N LEU A 22 -9.87 -9.18 14.75
CA LEU A 22 -9.80 -10.51 15.37
C LEU A 22 -10.78 -10.63 16.55
N ASN A 23 -10.85 -9.60 17.40
CA ASN A 23 -11.77 -9.58 18.54
C ASN A 23 -13.25 -9.57 18.12
N ARG A 24 -13.57 -9.08 16.91
CA ARG A 24 -14.93 -9.14 16.33
C ARG A 24 -15.26 -10.51 15.70
N GLY A 25 -14.34 -11.48 15.77
CA GLY A 25 -14.55 -12.84 15.30
C GLY A 25 -14.10 -13.11 13.87
N LEU A 26 -13.37 -12.19 13.22
CA LEU A 26 -12.70 -12.54 11.96
C LEU A 26 -11.61 -13.57 12.24
N LYS A 27 -11.58 -14.61 11.41
CA LYS A 27 -10.56 -15.65 11.58
C LYS A 27 -9.21 -15.16 11.04
N PRO A 28 -8.08 -15.52 11.69
CA PRO A 28 -6.75 -15.13 11.22
C PRO A 28 -6.49 -15.48 9.75
N GLU A 29 -6.99 -16.62 9.27
CA GLU A 29 -6.78 -17.07 7.89
C GLU A 29 -7.38 -16.11 6.86
N GLN A 30 -8.47 -15.43 7.22
CA GLN A 30 -9.08 -14.40 6.38
C GLN A 30 -8.17 -13.17 6.29
N LEU A 31 -7.60 -12.73 7.42
CA LEU A 31 -6.71 -11.57 7.48
C LEU A 31 -5.37 -11.81 6.78
N LEU A 32 -4.85 -13.05 6.83
CA LEU A 32 -3.66 -13.45 6.09
C LEU A 32 -3.82 -13.29 4.56
N TYR A 33 -5.06 -13.30 4.06
CA TYR A 33 -5.38 -13.16 2.64
C TYR A 33 -5.60 -11.69 2.20
N TYR A 34 -6.14 -10.82 3.06
CA TYR A 34 -6.63 -9.50 2.64
C TYR A 34 -5.57 -8.45 2.27
N GLY A 35 -4.31 -8.63 2.66
CA GLY A 35 -3.24 -7.73 2.26
C GLY A 35 -1.97 -7.88 3.07
N LEU A 36 -0.91 -7.18 2.65
CA LEU A 36 0.39 -7.24 3.32
C LEU A 36 0.29 -6.81 4.79
N GLU A 37 -0.34 -5.67 5.04
CA GLU A 37 -0.46 -5.08 6.39
C GLU A 37 -1.21 -6.05 7.33
N TYR A 38 -2.40 -6.51 6.92
CA TYR A 38 -3.18 -7.50 7.67
C TYR A 38 -2.40 -8.79 7.91
N LYS A 39 -1.72 -9.32 6.88
CA LYS A 39 -0.94 -10.56 6.99
C LYS A 39 0.16 -10.45 8.04
N PHE A 40 1.04 -9.45 7.92
CA PHE A 40 2.20 -9.34 8.82
C PHE A 40 1.78 -8.98 10.25
N ILE A 41 0.78 -8.11 10.41
CA ILE A 41 0.29 -7.74 11.74
C ILE A 41 -0.44 -8.90 12.41
N THR A 42 -1.22 -9.69 11.66
CA THR A 42 -1.86 -10.90 12.21
C THR A 42 -0.81 -11.87 12.73
N ARG A 43 0.27 -12.11 11.98
CA ARG A 43 1.38 -12.98 12.43
C ARG A 43 2.06 -12.46 13.69
N TYR A 44 2.24 -11.15 13.81
CA TYR A 44 2.71 -10.52 15.04
C TYR A 44 1.75 -10.75 16.22
N ILE A 45 0.45 -10.52 16.01
CA ILE A 45 -0.58 -10.73 17.05
C ILE A 45 -0.63 -12.19 17.51
N LEU A 46 -0.44 -13.14 16.60
CA LEU A 46 -0.38 -14.57 16.90
C LEU A 46 0.95 -15.00 17.57
N GLY A 47 1.91 -14.08 17.74
CA GLY A 47 3.21 -14.35 18.37
C GLY A 47 4.22 -15.04 17.46
N GLU A 48 3.97 -15.11 16.14
CA GLU A 48 4.88 -15.74 15.18
C GLU A 48 6.08 -14.84 14.79
N LEU A 49 5.96 -13.53 15.03
CA LEU A 49 6.98 -12.52 14.71
C LEU A 49 7.11 -11.56 15.89
N SER A 50 8.32 -11.06 16.15
CA SER A 50 8.50 -9.88 16.97
C SER A 50 7.95 -8.63 16.27
N PHE A 51 7.82 -7.52 16.99
CA PHE A 51 7.37 -6.27 16.38
C PHE A 51 8.37 -5.76 15.34
N GLU A 52 9.67 -5.87 15.65
CA GLU A 52 10.77 -5.47 14.79
C GLU A 52 10.78 -6.30 13.50
N GLU A 53 10.66 -7.63 13.62
CA GLU A 53 10.61 -8.55 12.48
C GLU A 53 9.37 -8.29 11.61
N MET A 54 8.21 -8.09 12.24
CA MET A 54 6.97 -7.75 11.54
C MET A 54 7.13 -6.48 10.72
N ARG A 55 7.66 -5.42 11.34
CA ARG A 55 7.86 -4.12 10.67
C ARG A 55 8.86 -4.24 9.53
N GLU A 56 9.98 -4.93 9.74
CA GLU A 56 11.01 -5.10 8.73
C GLU A 56 10.51 -5.91 7.53
N GLN A 57 9.88 -7.06 7.78
CA GLN A 57 9.35 -7.90 6.71
C GLN A 57 8.22 -7.19 5.94
N LEU A 58 7.34 -6.48 6.64
CA LEU A 58 6.28 -5.68 6.03
C LEU A 58 6.87 -4.56 5.15
N TYR A 59 7.89 -3.85 5.63
CA TYR A 59 8.60 -2.84 4.84
C TYR A 59 9.16 -3.40 3.54
N PHE A 60 9.89 -4.52 3.61
CA PHE A 60 10.44 -5.15 2.42
C PHE A 60 9.34 -5.62 1.46
N ALA A 61 8.26 -6.22 1.99
CA ALA A 61 7.14 -6.65 1.18
C ALA A 61 6.47 -5.48 0.43
N ILE A 62 6.29 -4.33 1.08
CA ILE A 62 5.76 -3.10 0.44
C ILE A 62 6.71 -2.61 -0.65
N CYS A 63 8.02 -2.59 -0.41
CA CYS A 63 9.02 -2.20 -1.40
C CYS A 63 8.99 -3.12 -2.64
N GLN A 64 8.91 -4.44 -2.43
CA GLN A 64 8.79 -5.40 -3.52
C GLN A 64 7.47 -5.24 -4.27
N PHE A 65 6.37 -4.99 -3.56
CA PHE A 65 5.08 -4.71 -4.19
C PHE A 65 5.13 -3.45 -5.05
N ALA A 66 5.68 -2.35 -4.55
CA ALA A 66 5.88 -1.12 -5.32
C ALA A 66 6.78 -1.33 -6.56
N LYS A 67 7.82 -2.17 -6.44
CA LYS A 67 8.64 -2.56 -7.60
C LYS A 67 7.82 -3.34 -8.62
N ARG A 68 7.00 -4.31 -8.19
CA ARG A 68 6.11 -5.08 -9.07
C ARG A 68 5.08 -4.19 -9.76
N GLN A 69 4.47 -3.23 -9.07
CA GLN A 69 3.57 -2.25 -9.67
C GLN A 69 4.25 -1.49 -10.81
N ARG A 70 5.47 -0.99 -10.60
CA ARG A 70 6.24 -0.31 -11.67
C ARG A 70 6.50 -1.21 -12.87
N THR A 71 6.89 -2.46 -12.63
CA THR A 71 7.10 -3.43 -13.71
C THR A 71 5.80 -3.70 -14.48
N TRP A 72 4.69 -3.84 -13.76
CA TRP A 72 3.37 -4.10 -14.35
C TRP A 72 2.91 -2.94 -15.24
N PHE A 73 2.97 -1.70 -14.76
CA PHE A 73 2.63 -0.54 -15.59
C PHE A 73 3.52 -0.39 -16.83
N ARG A 74 4.83 -0.62 -16.69
CA ARG A 74 5.74 -0.64 -17.86
C ARG A 74 5.37 -1.73 -18.87
N LYS A 75 4.90 -2.89 -18.40
CA LYS A 75 4.41 -3.96 -19.27
C LYS A 75 3.15 -3.50 -20.01
N MET A 76 2.22 -2.83 -19.35
CA MET A 76 1.02 -2.29 -20.00
C MET A 76 1.36 -1.31 -21.12
N GLU A 77 2.34 -0.41 -20.92
CA GLU A 77 2.78 0.50 -21.98
C GLU A 77 3.28 -0.27 -23.21
N ARG A 78 4.03 -1.36 -23.01
CA ARG A 78 4.50 -2.22 -24.11
C ARG A 78 3.36 -2.98 -24.80
N GLU A 79 2.30 -3.28 -24.08
CA GLU A 79 1.08 -3.91 -24.62
C GLU A 79 0.16 -2.90 -25.34
N GLY A 80 0.58 -1.63 -25.45
CA GLY A 80 -0.12 -0.60 -26.21
C GLY A 80 -1.08 0.25 -25.36
N TYR A 81 -1.16 0.03 -24.05
CA TYR A 81 -1.95 0.90 -23.17
C TYR A 81 -1.24 2.24 -22.99
N ARG A 82 -1.92 3.33 -23.36
CA ARG A 82 -1.40 4.68 -23.13
C ARG A 82 -1.57 5.05 -21.65
N ILE A 83 -0.45 5.20 -20.94
CA ILE A 83 -0.42 5.66 -19.55
C ILE A 83 0.15 7.08 -19.50
N GLU A 84 -0.63 8.02 -18.96
CA GLU A 84 -0.19 9.40 -18.73
C GLU A 84 0.42 9.52 -17.32
N TRP A 85 1.75 9.45 -17.23
CA TRP A 85 2.46 9.55 -15.97
C TRP A 85 2.41 10.97 -15.40
N LEU A 86 2.10 11.07 -14.10
CA LEU A 86 2.17 12.32 -13.35
C LEU A 86 3.36 12.28 -12.39
N ASP A 87 4.08 13.40 -12.28
CA ASP A 87 5.09 13.54 -11.24
C ASP A 87 4.40 13.59 -9.86
N GLY A 88 4.78 12.64 -9.01
CA GLY A 88 4.26 12.51 -7.66
C GLY A 88 4.59 13.70 -6.76
N ASN A 89 5.60 14.51 -7.10
CA ASN A 89 6.06 15.66 -6.31
C ASN A 89 5.28 16.94 -6.59
N LEU A 90 4.45 16.97 -7.64
CA LEU A 90 3.59 18.12 -7.93
C LEU A 90 2.54 18.33 -6.83
N SER A 91 2.16 19.59 -6.61
CA SER A 91 1.03 19.94 -5.75
C SER A 91 -0.27 19.33 -6.30
N LEU A 92 -1.29 19.23 -5.44
CA LEU A 92 -2.60 18.74 -5.87
C LEU A 92 -3.17 19.62 -6.99
N GLU A 93 -3.07 20.94 -6.84
CA GLU A 93 -3.52 21.92 -7.84
C GLU A 93 -2.82 21.72 -9.19
N ALA A 94 -1.49 21.56 -9.19
CA ALA A 94 -0.73 21.32 -10.41
C ALA A 94 -1.10 19.98 -11.08
N LYS A 95 -1.33 18.93 -10.29
CA LYS A 95 -1.83 17.64 -10.81
C LYS A 95 -3.21 17.79 -11.45
N THR A 96 -4.13 18.48 -10.78
CA THR A 96 -5.48 18.72 -11.30
C THR A 96 -5.45 19.53 -12.59
N ALA A 97 -4.66 20.60 -12.65
CA ALA A 97 -4.53 21.41 -13.87
C ALA A 97 -3.99 20.58 -15.05
N LEU A 98 -3.01 19.72 -14.82
CA LEU A 98 -2.48 18.81 -15.85
C LEU A 98 -3.53 17.81 -16.36
N VAL A 99 -4.33 17.24 -15.46
CA VAL A 99 -5.39 16.28 -15.82
C VAL A 99 -6.48 16.99 -16.62
N LEU A 100 -6.98 18.13 -16.15
CA LEU A 100 -8.02 18.90 -16.83
C LEU A 100 -7.56 19.39 -18.21
N GLY A 101 -6.30 19.84 -18.34
CA GLY A 101 -5.74 20.26 -19.61
C GLY A 101 -5.57 19.14 -20.63
N LYS A 102 -5.31 17.90 -20.18
CA LYS A 102 -5.16 16.72 -21.05
C LYS A 102 -6.48 16.05 -21.41
N PHE A 103 -7.49 16.17 -20.55
CA PHE A 103 -8.79 15.52 -20.70
C PHE A 103 -9.94 16.53 -20.63
N PRO A 104 -9.99 17.53 -21.51
CA PRO A 104 -10.99 18.60 -21.45
C PRO A 104 -12.43 18.13 -21.74
N ALA A 105 -12.59 16.96 -22.37
CA ALA A 105 -13.88 16.44 -22.83
C ALA A 105 -14.66 15.60 -21.79
N TRP A 106 -14.21 15.55 -20.53
CA TRP A 106 -14.88 14.81 -19.44
C TRP A 106 -15.76 15.71 -18.54
N LEU A 107 -15.95 16.97 -18.96
CA LEU A 107 -16.91 17.94 -18.43
C LEU A 107 -17.91 18.28 -19.54
#